data_AF-A0A517WW47-F1
#
_entry.id   AF-A0A517WW47-F1
#
_cell.length_a   1.000
_cell.length_b   1.000
_cell.length_c   1.000
_cell.angle_alpha   90.00
_cell.angle_beta   90.00
_cell.angle_gamma   90.00
#
_symmetry.space_group_name_H-M   'P 1'
#
loop_
_entity.id
_entity.type
_entity.pdbx_description
1 polymer ?
#
loop_
_entity_poly.entity_id
_entity_poly.type
_entity_poly.pdbx_seq_one_letter_code
_entity_poly.pdbx_strand_id
1 'polypeptide(L)'
;MSPIENFREFLAGKGMRLTQERELIVTEVFSSCAYFDADQLVERMAAQKTGRRVSRSTVYRTLGWLIDAGLLRKMTDMINRDRDVYSTISSNPRFRL
;
A
#
# COMPACT_ATOMS: atom_id res chain seq x y z
N MET A 1 -16.71 -1.16 -0.75
CA MET A 1 -15.69 -1.07 -1.80
C MET A 1 -14.48 -1.89 -1.44
N SER A 2 -13.82 -2.49 -2.42
CA SER A 2 -12.51 -3.14 -2.29
C SER A 2 -11.40 -2.11 -2.00
N PRO A 3 -10.24 -2.53 -1.48
CA PRO A 3 -9.09 -1.65 -1.30
C PRO A 3 -8.66 -0.93 -2.58
N ILE A 4 -8.74 -1.61 -3.73
CA ILE A 4 -8.42 -1.05 -5.05
C ILE A 4 -9.39 0.08 -5.41
N GLU A 5 -10.69 -0.11 -5.20
CA GLU A 5 -11.71 0.91 -5.48
C GLU A 5 -11.56 2.12 -4.57
N ASN A 6 -11.37 1.90 -3.25
CA ASN A 6 -11.12 2.98 -2.30
C ASN A 6 -9.89 3.82 -2.71
N PHE A 7 -8.81 3.15 -3.13
CA PHE A 7 -7.61 3.84 -3.55
C PHE A 7 -7.80 4.58 -4.88
N ARG A 8 -8.56 3.99 -5.82
CA ARG A 8 -8.92 4.64 -7.09
C ARG A 8 -9.70 5.93 -6.84
N GLU A 9 -10.70 5.89 -5.96
CA GLU A 9 -11.50 7.07 -5.59
C GLU A 9 -10.64 8.15 -4.95
N PHE A 10 -9.78 7.78 -3.99
CA PHE A 10 -8.83 8.69 -3.37
C PHE A 10 -7.90 9.36 -4.40
N LEU A 11 -7.33 8.60 -5.33
CA LEU A 11 -6.46 9.13 -6.37
C LEU A 11 -7.22 10.08 -7.31
N ALA A 12 -8.45 9.72 -7.69
CA ALA A 12 -9.30 10.55 -8.54
C ALA A 12 -9.60 11.90 -7.88
N GLY A 13 -9.87 11.92 -6.57
CA GLY A 13 -10.02 13.15 -5.79
C GLY A 13 -8.76 14.04 -5.78
N LYS A 14 -7.58 13.48 -6.05
CA LYS A 14 -6.32 14.21 -6.23
C LYS A 14 -5.95 14.47 -7.70
N GLY A 15 -6.86 14.22 -8.65
CA GLY A 15 -6.59 14.39 -10.09
C GLY A 15 -5.59 13.36 -10.66
N MET A 16 -5.36 12.26 -9.94
CA MET A 16 -4.44 11.20 -10.32
C MET A 16 -5.18 9.95 -10.80
N ARG A 17 -4.53 9.16 -11.65
CA ARG A 17 -5.05 7.86 -12.11
C ARG A 17 -4.46 6.71 -11.28
N LEU A 18 -5.24 5.65 -11.08
CA LEU A 18 -4.71 4.36 -10.65
C LEU A 18 -3.97 3.72 -11.83
N THR A 19 -2.64 3.65 -11.76
CA THR A 19 -1.82 2.95 -12.75
C THR A 19 -1.74 1.47 -12.40
N GLN A 20 -1.39 0.62 -13.38
CA GLN A 20 -1.21 -0.82 -13.15
C GLN A 20 -0.15 -1.10 -12.07
N GLU A 21 0.93 -0.32 -12.01
CA GLU A 21 1.97 -0.46 -10.97
C GLU A 21 1.41 -0.18 -9.56
N ARG A 22 0.58 0.87 -9.43
CA ARG A 22 -0.09 1.20 -8.17
C ARG A 22 -1.09 0.11 -7.77
N GLU A 23 -1.83 -0.42 -8.73
CA GLU A 23 -2.77 -1.53 -8.52
C GLU A 23 -2.08 -2.82 -8.08
N LEU A 24 -0.92 -3.15 -8.66
CA LEU A 24 -0.09 -4.27 -8.23
C LEU A 24 0.37 -4.09 -6.78
N ILE A 25 0.82 -2.88 -6.41
CA ILE A 25 1.21 -2.58 -5.02
C ILE A 25 0.02 -2.77 -4.06
N VAL A 26 -1.17 -2.23 -4.40
CA VAL A 26 -2.37 -2.41 -3.56
C VAL A 26 -2.71 -3.89 -3.42
N THR A 27 -2.67 -4.64 -4.52
CA THR A 27 -2.97 -6.07 -4.52
C THR A 27 -2.02 -6.83 -3.61
N GLU A 28 -0.72 -6.56 -3.72
CA GLU A 28 0.32 -7.19 -2.90
C GLU A 28 0.16 -6.84 -1.42
N VAL A 29 -0.04 -5.56 -1.09
CA VAL A 29 -0.23 -5.06 0.28
C VAL A 29 -1.42 -5.71 0.97
N PHE A 30 -2.52 -5.91 0.23
CA PHE A 30 -3.75 -6.49 0.78
C PHE A 30 -3.85 -8.02 0.58
N SER A 31 -2.83 -8.67 0.01
CA SER A 31 -2.79 -10.13 -0.15
C SER A 31 -2.47 -10.87 1.16
N SER A 32 -1.91 -10.18 2.14
CA SER A 32 -1.61 -10.73 3.47
C SER A 32 -2.10 -9.80 4.59
N CYS A 33 -2.56 -10.36 5.71
CA CYS A 33 -2.98 -9.60 6.89
C CYS A 33 -1.81 -9.31 7.86
N ALA A 34 -0.57 -9.34 7.37
CA ALA A 34 0.63 -9.20 8.19
C ALA A 34 1.17 -7.76 8.20
N TYR A 35 1.92 -7.43 9.25
CA TYR A 35 2.78 -6.24 9.26
C TYR A 35 3.93 -6.44 8.26
N PHE A 36 4.32 -5.38 7.57
CA PHE A 36 5.47 -5.40 6.66
C PHE A 36 6.23 -4.08 6.71
N ASP A 37 7.53 -4.10 6.45
CA ASP A 37 8.29 -2.88 6.17
C ASP A 37 8.34 -2.58 4.66
N ALA A 38 8.79 -1.38 4.30
CA ALA A 38 8.83 -0.97 2.90
C ALA A 38 9.84 -1.78 2.06
N ASP A 39 10.94 -2.25 2.66
CA ASP A 39 11.98 -3.01 1.97
C ASP A 39 11.48 -4.39 1.59
N GLN A 40 10.80 -5.06 2.52
CA GLN A 40 10.12 -6.32 2.28
C GLN A 40 9.12 -6.20 1.12
N LEU A 41 8.34 -5.13 1.06
CA LEU A 41 7.42 -4.93 -0.06
C LEU A 41 8.16 -4.71 -1.38
N VAL A 42 9.26 -3.96 -1.39
CA VAL A 42 10.10 -3.78 -2.58
C VAL A 42 10.65 -5.12 -3.09
N GLU A 43 11.13 -5.97 -2.18
CA GLU A 43 11.62 -7.31 -2.51
C GLU A 43 10.51 -8.20 -3.09
N ARG A 44 9.34 -8.22 -2.46
CA ARG A 44 8.17 -8.96 -2.97
C ARG A 44 7.78 -8.48 -4.36
N MET A 45 7.73 -7.16 -4.57
CA MET A 45 7.44 -6.57 -5.88
C MET A 45 8.50 -6.92 -6.93
N ALA A 46 9.78 -6.99 -6.57
CA ALA A 46 10.86 -7.37 -7.48
C ALA A 46 10.82 -8.86 -7.84
N ALA A 47 10.31 -9.72 -6.94
CA ALA A 47 10.18 -11.15 -7.15
C ALA A 47 8.95 -11.55 -8.02
N GLN A 48 7.98 -10.63 -8.21
CA GLN A 48 6.79 -10.91 -9.00
C GLN A 48 7.14 -11.17 -10.49
N LYS A 49 6.60 -12.26 -11.04
CA LYS A 49 6.77 -12.66 -12.45
C LYS A 49 5.66 -12.10 -13.36
N THR A 50 5.24 -10.86 -13.13
CA THR A 50 4.15 -10.20 -13.87
C THR A 50 4.61 -9.55 -15.18
N GLY A 51 5.93 -9.55 -15.46
CA GLY A 51 6.53 -8.84 -16.60
C GLY A 51 6.58 -7.31 -16.41
N ARG A 52 5.97 -6.78 -15.35
CA ARG A 52 5.95 -5.35 -15.02
C ARG A 52 6.83 -5.10 -13.79
N ARG A 53 7.92 -4.36 -13.97
CA ARG A 53 8.77 -3.94 -12.85
C ARG A 53 8.16 -2.72 -12.16
N VAL A 54 8.08 -2.77 -10.85
CA VAL A 54 7.70 -1.62 -10.01
C VAL A 54 8.97 -1.10 -9.33
N SER A 55 9.27 0.19 -9.53
CA SER A 55 10.45 0.80 -8.91
C SER A 55 10.26 0.99 -7.41
N ARG A 56 11.37 0.99 -6.66
CA ARG A 56 11.40 1.34 -5.23
C ARG A 56 10.75 2.70 -4.94
N SER A 57 11.03 3.71 -5.76
CA SER A 57 10.42 5.04 -5.65
C SER A 57 8.90 5.03 -5.90
N THR A 58 8.40 4.14 -6.76
CA THR A 58 6.95 3.94 -6.94
C THR A 58 6.33 3.27 -5.72
N VAL A 59 6.99 2.29 -5.11
CA VAL A 59 6.54 1.65 -3.86
C VAL A 59 6.40 2.69 -2.74
N TYR A 60 7.46 3.43 -2.41
CA TYR A 60 7.41 4.40 -1.30
C TYR A 60 6.33 5.48 -1.47
N ARG A 61 6.22 6.06 -2.67
CA ARG A 61 5.17 7.07 -2.93
C ARG A 61 3.78 6.48 -2.79
N THR A 62 3.59 5.25 -3.26
CA THR A 62 2.29 4.56 -3.15
C THR A 62 1.94 4.24 -1.71
N LEU A 63 2.90 3.80 -0.88
CA LEU A 63 2.68 3.61 0.55
C LEU A 63 2.26 4.91 1.25
N GLY A 64 2.87 6.04 0.90
CA GLY A 64 2.45 7.35 1.41
C GLY A 64 1.01 7.67 1.04
N TRP A 65 0.62 7.48 -0.22
CA TRP A 65 -0.76 7.70 -0.64
C TRP A 65 -1.76 6.73 -0.01
N LEU A 66 -1.36 5.49 0.29
CA LEU A 66 -2.21 4.53 0.99
C LEU A 66 -2.43 4.91 2.46
N ILE A 67 -1.44 5.55 3.10
CA ILE A 67 -1.61 6.14 4.44
C ILE A 67 -2.57 7.33 4.37
N ASP A 68 -2.36 8.25 3.43
CA ASP A 68 -3.25 9.41 3.22
C ASP A 68 -4.71 8.97 2.96
N ALA A 69 -4.88 7.88 2.22
CA ALA A 69 -6.19 7.29 1.92
C ALA A 69 -6.84 6.58 3.13
N GLY A 70 -6.14 6.48 4.27
CA GLY A 70 -6.60 5.75 5.44
C GLY A 70 -6.69 4.23 5.23
N LEU A 71 -5.92 3.70 4.29
CA LEU A 71 -5.86 2.27 3.95
C LEU A 71 -4.70 1.56 4.67
N LEU A 72 -3.65 2.29 5.01
CA LEU A 72 -2.51 1.82 5.80
C LEU A 72 -2.29 2.65 7.05
N ARG A 73 -1.75 2.01 8.08
CA ARG A 73 -1.16 2.67 9.24
C ARG A 73 0.34 2.41 9.29
N LYS A 74 1.12 3.46 9.52
CA LYS A 74 2.55 3.42 9.78
C LYS A 74 2.82 3.45 11.28
N MET A 75 3.71 2.60 11.77
CA MET A 75 4.11 2.49 13.17
C MET A 75 5.62 2.26 13.26
N THR A 76 6.24 2.73 14.35
CA THR A 76 7.63 2.37 14.68
C THR A 76 7.68 0.90 15.06
N ASP A 77 8.63 0.16 14.50
CA ASP A 77 8.84 -1.24 14.84
C ASP A 77 9.32 -1.35 16.30
N MET A 78 8.62 -2.19 17.07
CA MET A 78 8.88 -2.37 18.50
C MET A 78 10.16 -3.18 18.76
N ILE A 79 10.58 -4.00 17.80
CA ILE A 79 11.79 -4.81 17.87
C ILE A 79 12.98 -3.99 17.34
N ASN A 80 12.81 -3.31 16.21
CA ASN A 80 13.83 -2.46 15.60
C ASN A 80 13.35 -1.00 15.49
N ARG A 81 13.62 -0.20 16.52
CA ARG A 81 13.08 1.17 16.64
C ARG A 81 13.52 2.15 15.56
N ASP A 82 14.51 1.80 14.75
CA ASP A 82 14.97 2.60 13.61
C ASP A 82 14.20 2.29 12.32
N ARG A 83 13.22 1.37 12.37
CA ARG A 83 12.42 0.96 11.22
C ARG A 83 10.95 1.28 11.41
N ASP A 84 10.31 1.51 10.27
CA ASP A 84 8.88 1.69 10.16
C ASP A 84 8.23 0.43 9.62
N VAL A 85 7.16 0.00 10.27
CA VAL A 85 6.27 -1.08 9.82
C VAL A 85 4.90 -0.53 9.45
N TYR A 86 4.31 -1.16 8.45
CA TYR A 86 3.00 -0.85 7.90
C TYR A 86 2.03 -1.97 8.25
N SER A 87 0.76 -1.62 8.45
CA SER A 87 -0.34 -2.56 8.62
C SER A 87 -1.56 -2.10 7.83
N THR A 88 -2.31 -3.06 7.31
CA THR A 88 -3.59 -2.79 6.67
C THR A 88 -4.65 -2.47 7.71
N ILE A 89 -5.46 -1.45 7.44
CA ILE A 89 -6.58 -1.09 8.32
C ILE A 89 -7.78 -1.95 7.86
N SER A 90 -8.01 -3.09 8.55
CA SER A 90 -8.98 -4.11 8.10
C SER A 90 -10.45 -3.66 8.09
N SER A 91 -10.74 -2.49 8.64
CA SER A 91 -12.09 -1.94 8.71
C SER A 91 -12.02 -0.43 8.89
N ASN A 92 -11.92 0.30 7.78
CA ASN A 92 -12.11 1.76 7.81
C ASN A 92 -13.57 2.05 8.21
N PRO A 93 -13.86 2.62 9.40
CA PRO A 93 -15.23 2.89 9.83
C PRO A 93 -15.87 4.05 9.06
N ARG A 94 -15.09 4.86 8.32
CA ARG A 94 -15.61 5.99 7.51
C ARG A 94 -16.52 5.54 6.34
N PHE A 95 -16.62 4.24 6.09
CA PHE A 95 -17.43 3.67 5.01
C PHE A 95 -18.29 2.49 5.49
N ARG A 96 -18.66 2.45 6.78
CA ARG A 96 -19.81 1.64 7.20
C ARG A 96 -21.08 2.35 6.73
N LEU A 97 -21.77 1.73 5.76
CA LEU A 97 -23.19 1.99 5.53
C LEU A 97 -23.99 1.55 6.76
#